data_AF-A0A9W8TKY4-F1
#
_entry.id   AF-A0A9W8TKY4-F1
#
_cell.length_a   1.000
_cell.length_b   1.000
_cell.length_c   1.000
_cell.angle_alpha   90.00
_cell.angle_beta   90.00
_cell.angle_gamma   90.00
#
_symmetry.space_group_name_H-M   'P 1'
#
loop_
_entity.id
_entity.type
_entity.pdbx_description
1 polymer ?
#
loop_
_entity_poly.entity_id
_entity_poly.type
_entity_poly.pdbx_seq_one_letter_code
_entity_poly.pdbx_strand_id
1 'polypeptide(L)'
;MDYTPTESELAFVRKSYASCAAFIAVCAGVDVPRAAGLLEGKTATGPRPFLEPWREQSPGTNWVAKRWVHDGKMWTSGALFNGTDLMTNFVKQTWPGNVLGEYGAKLGHWPDRDVDYKDVQWDF
;
A
#
# COMPACT_ATOMS: atom_id res chain seq x y z
N MET A 1 -14.66 15.06 -0.39
CA MET A 1 -13.48 15.75 -0.96
C MET A 1 -13.81 15.93 -2.42
N ASP A 2 -13.87 17.17 -2.90
CA ASP A 2 -14.44 17.49 -4.22
C ASP A 2 -13.35 17.64 -5.30
N TYR A 3 -12.19 17.05 -5.04
CA TYR A 3 -11.04 17.10 -5.91
C TYR A 3 -10.99 15.85 -6.79
N THR A 4 -10.91 16.07 -8.10
CA THR A 4 -10.71 15.03 -9.10
C THR A 4 -9.36 15.28 -9.77
N PRO A 5 -8.44 14.29 -9.78
CA PRO A 5 -7.16 14.44 -10.47
C PRO A 5 -7.35 14.73 -11.95
N THR A 6 -6.58 15.68 -12.46
CA THR A 6 -6.49 15.98 -13.90
C THR A 6 -5.74 14.86 -14.63
N GLU A 7 -5.96 14.74 -15.94
CA GLU A 7 -5.22 13.75 -16.74
C GLU A 7 -3.70 13.98 -16.70
N SER A 8 -3.24 15.24 -16.57
CA SER A 8 -1.81 15.54 -16.42
C SER A 8 -1.22 14.97 -15.12
N GLU A 9 -1.97 15.02 -14.01
CA GLU A 9 -1.57 14.43 -12.73
C GLU A 9 -1.57 12.91 -12.81
N LEU A 10 -2.60 12.30 -13.43
CA LEU A 10 -2.66 10.86 -13.64
C LEU A 10 -1.55 10.36 -14.57
N ALA A 11 -1.24 11.10 -15.63
CA ALA A 11 -0.14 10.79 -16.53
C ALA A 11 1.23 10.85 -15.83
N PHE A 12 1.43 11.81 -14.92
CA PHE A 12 2.63 11.86 -14.08
C PHE A 12 2.75 10.64 -13.17
N VAL A 13 1.65 10.20 -12.56
CA VAL A 13 1.61 8.99 -11.73
C VAL A 13 1.95 7.75 -12.56
N ARG A 14 1.34 7.57 -13.73
CA ARG A 14 1.64 6.45 -14.64
C ARG A 14 3.10 6.45 -15.10
N LYS A 15 3.65 7.62 -15.44
CA LYS A 15 5.08 7.77 -15.80
C LYS A 15 6.00 7.38 -14.64
N SER A 16 5.69 7.86 -13.43
CA SER A 16 6.47 7.54 -12.23
C SER A 16 6.42 6.06 -11.89
N TYR A 17 5.23 5.43 -12.03
CA TYR A 17 5.09 3.99 -11.88
C TYR A 17 5.95 3.23 -12.90
N ALA A 18 5.97 3.66 -14.16
CA ALA A 18 6.75 2.97 -15.21
C ALA A 18 8.26 2.93 -14.88
N SER A 19 8.83 4.02 -14.34
CA SER A 19 10.27 4.14 -14.09
C SER A 19 10.74 3.71 -12.69
N CYS A 20 9.84 3.58 -11.71
CA CYS A 20 10.24 3.22 -10.35
C CYS A 20 10.54 1.73 -10.17
N ALA A 21 11.43 1.41 -9.23
CA ALA A 21 11.66 0.04 -8.77
C ALA A 21 10.52 -0.46 -7.84
N ALA A 22 9.93 0.44 -7.06
CA ALA A 22 8.78 0.17 -6.20
C ALA A 22 7.88 1.41 -6.14
N PHE A 23 6.57 1.18 -6.14
CA PHE A 23 5.55 2.21 -5.98
C PHE A 23 4.78 1.94 -4.70
N ILE A 24 4.93 2.83 -3.72
CA ILE A 24 4.40 2.64 -2.37
C ILE A 24 3.30 3.68 -2.13
N ALA A 25 2.09 3.20 -1.82
CA ALA A 25 0.94 4.04 -1.50
C ALA A 25 0.38 3.67 -0.13
N VAL A 26 0.23 4.67 0.74
CA VAL A 26 -0.16 4.49 2.15
C VAL A 26 -1.46 5.22 2.43
N CYS A 27 -2.36 4.61 3.20
CA CYS A 27 -3.61 5.22 3.64
C CYS A 27 -4.49 5.64 2.43
N ALA A 28 -5.13 6.81 2.48
CA ALA A 28 -5.88 7.37 1.36
C ALA A 28 -5.02 7.64 0.12
N GLY A 29 -3.68 7.64 0.24
CA GLY A 29 -2.78 7.75 -0.91
C GLY A 29 -2.92 6.59 -1.90
N VAL A 30 -3.51 5.46 -1.50
CA VAL A 30 -3.85 4.34 -2.40
C VAL A 30 -4.89 4.74 -3.47
N ASP A 31 -5.66 5.80 -3.23
CA ASP A 31 -6.60 6.33 -4.23
C ASP A 31 -5.89 6.85 -5.48
N VAL A 32 -4.64 7.31 -5.35
CA VAL A 32 -3.84 7.87 -6.45
C VAL A 32 -3.54 6.82 -7.54
N PRO A 33 -2.89 5.67 -7.23
CA PRO A 33 -2.72 4.62 -8.23
C PRO A 33 -4.04 3.98 -8.66
N ARG A 34 -5.09 3.98 -7.83
CA ARG A 34 -6.43 3.54 -8.22
C ARG A 34 -6.99 4.43 -9.33
N ALA A 35 -7.05 5.74 -9.11
CA ALA A 35 -7.54 6.72 -10.08
C ALA A 35 -6.71 6.73 -11.37
N ALA A 36 -5.40 6.44 -11.27
CA ALA A 36 -4.53 6.30 -12.44
C ALA A 36 -4.74 5.00 -13.24
N GLY A 37 -5.57 4.07 -12.75
CA GLY A 37 -5.84 2.77 -13.36
C GLY A 37 -4.70 1.75 -13.16
N LEU A 38 -3.77 2.01 -12.24
CA LEU A 38 -2.57 1.18 -12.04
C LEU A 38 -2.83 -0.06 -11.17
N LEU A 39 -3.99 -0.14 -10.51
CA LEU A 39 -4.38 -1.27 -9.66
C LEU A 39 -5.21 -2.33 -10.42
N GLU A 40 -5.58 -2.07 -11.66
CA GLU A 40 -6.36 -3.01 -12.48
C GLU A 40 -5.64 -4.37 -12.60
N GLY A 41 -6.34 -5.45 -12.28
CA GLY A 41 -5.80 -6.81 -12.27
C GLY A 41 -4.82 -7.11 -11.14
N LYS A 42 -4.64 -6.21 -10.16
CA LYS A 42 -3.72 -6.38 -9.02
C LYS A 42 -4.45 -6.69 -7.72
N THR A 43 -3.72 -7.26 -6.77
CA THR A 43 -4.17 -7.28 -5.37
C THR A 43 -3.69 -6.04 -4.64
N ALA A 44 -4.61 -5.34 -3.96
CA ALA A 44 -4.31 -4.12 -3.21
C ALA A 44 -5.06 -4.08 -1.88
N THR A 45 -4.61 -3.23 -0.98
CA THR A 45 -5.30 -2.91 0.26
C THR A 45 -5.28 -1.41 0.54
N GLY A 46 -5.95 -0.99 1.60
CA GLY A 46 -6.17 0.41 1.95
C GLY A 46 -6.77 0.53 3.34
N PRO A 47 -7.07 1.77 3.81
CA PRO A 47 -7.82 1.92 5.05
C PRO A 47 -9.13 1.17 4.94
N ARG A 48 -9.42 0.32 5.95
CA ARG A 48 -10.60 -0.56 5.97
C ARG A 48 -11.93 0.16 5.60
N PRO A 49 -12.21 1.41 6.04
CA PRO A 49 -13.42 2.13 5.64
C PRO A 49 -13.53 2.46 4.13
N PHE A 50 -12.43 2.49 3.38
CA PHE A 50 -12.44 2.79 1.94
C PHE A 50 -12.45 1.54 1.05
N LEU A 51 -12.27 0.35 1.61
CA LEU A 51 -12.18 -0.89 0.82
C LEU A 51 -13.48 -1.20 0.06
N GLU A 52 -14.63 -1.00 0.67
CA GLU A 52 -15.92 -1.26 0.03
C GLU A 52 -16.22 -0.25 -1.11
N PRO A 53 -16.14 1.08 -0.88
CA PRO A 53 -16.27 2.06 -1.96
C PRO A 53 -15.29 1.83 -3.13
N TRP A 54 -14.05 1.42 -2.86
CA TRP A 54 -13.07 1.18 -3.91
C TRP A 54 -13.31 -0.12 -4.68
N ARG A 55 -13.95 -1.14 -4.09
CA ARG A 55 -14.41 -2.32 -4.84
C ARG A 55 -15.44 -1.95 -5.88
N GLU A 56 -16.34 -1.03 -5.56
CA GLU A 56 -17.36 -0.54 -6.50
C GLU A 56 -16.73 0.32 -7.62
N GLN A 57 -15.80 1.21 -7.25
CA GLN A 57 -15.17 2.14 -8.18
C GLN A 57 -14.07 1.52 -9.04
N SER A 58 -13.51 0.40 -8.61
CA SER A 58 -12.39 -0.28 -9.29
C SER A 58 -12.51 -1.79 -9.11
N PRO A 59 -13.54 -2.42 -9.71
CA PRO A 59 -13.89 -3.83 -9.50
C PRO A 59 -12.85 -4.81 -10.07
N GLY A 60 -12.00 -4.38 -11.00
CA GLY A 60 -10.90 -5.18 -11.52
C GLY A 60 -9.70 -5.29 -10.58
N THR A 61 -9.70 -4.56 -9.46
CA THR A 61 -8.69 -4.70 -8.39
C THR A 61 -9.19 -5.68 -7.33
N ASN A 62 -8.34 -6.64 -6.95
CA ASN A 62 -8.62 -7.55 -5.84
C ASN A 62 -8.34 -6.87 -4.48
N TRP A 63 -9.36 -6.26 -3.88
CA TRP A 63 -9.25 -5.53 -2.62
C TRP A 63 -9.35 -6.44 -1.38
N VAL A 64 -8.25 -6.58 -0.64
CA VAL A 64 -8.17 -7.38 0.58
C VAL A 64 -8.06 -6.52 1.84
N ALA A 65 -8.62 -6.97 2.96
CA ALA A 65 -8.50 -6.30 4.25
C ALA A 65 -7.23 -6.77 4.97
N LYS A 66 -6.10 -6.13 4.69
CA LYS A 66 -4.78 -6.44 5.26
C LYS A 66 -4.04 -5.17 5.64
N ARG A 67 -3.09 -5.24 6.58
CA ARG A 67 -2.26 -4.07 6.94
C ARG A 67 -1.51 -3.55 5.73
N TRP A 68 -0.95 -4.45 4.93
CA TRP A 68 -0.26 -4.12 3.71
C TRP A 68 -0.33 -5.28 2.72
N VAL A 69 -0.13 -4.97 1.45
CA VAL A 69 -0.07 -5.91 0.33
C VAL A 69 1.03 -5.47 -0.62
N HIS A 70 1.73 -6.43 -1.20
CA HIS A 70 2.61 -6.21 -2.34
C HIS A 70 2.20 -7.10 -3.52
N ASP A 71 2.18 -6.52 -4.72
CA ASP A 71 1.90 -7.20 -5.98
C ASP A 71 2.86 -6.66 -7.06
N GLY A 72 3.90 -7.45 -7.36
CA GLY A 72 5.04 -7.01 -8.15
C GLY A 72 5.73 -5.81 -7.49
N LYS A 73 5.78 -4.67 -8.19
CA LYS A 73 6.34 -3.42 -7.65
C LYS A 73 5.32 -2.52 -6.94
N MET A 74 4.04 -2.88 -6.93
CA MET A 74 3.00 -2.10 -6.25
C MET A 74 2.90 -2.52 -4.78
N TRP A 75 3.00 -1.56 -3.88
CA TRP A 75 2.90 -1.74 -2.43
C TRP A 75 1.80 -0.82 -1.91
N THR A 76 0.83 -1.38 -1.20
CA THR A 76 -0.31 -0.64 -0.65
C THR A 76 -0.51 -0.97 0.82
N SER A 77 -0.93 -0.01 1.64
CA SER A 77 -1.24 -0.25 3.05
C SER A 77 -2.54 0.38 3.52
N GLY A 78 -3.01 -0.11 4.66
CA GLY A 78 -3.97 0.57 5.51
C GLY A 78 -3.48 1.92 6.04
N ALA A 79 -4.13 2.40 7.10
CA ALA A 79 -3.89 3.74 7.65
C ALA A 79 -2.62 3.83 8.52
N LEU A 80 -1.99 5.01 8.51
CA LEU A 80 -0.87 5.45 9.38
C LEU A 80 0.18 4.36 9.66
N PHE A 81 0.07 3.67 10.79
CA PHE A 81 1.06 2.68 11.23
C PHE A 81 1.06 1.40 10.39
N ASN A 82 0.02 1.15 9.61
CA ASN A 82 0.06 0.07 8.61
C ASN A 82 1.09 0.37 7.51
N GLY A 83 1.31 1.64 7.20
CA GLY A 83 2.39 2.08 6.31
C GLY A 83 3.77 1.84 6.91
N THR A 84 3.93 1.91 8.23
CA THR A 84 5.20 1.56 8.87
C THR A 84 5.43 0.04 8.86
N ASP A 85 4.41 -0.79 9.08
CA ASP A 85 4.52 -2.26 8.89
C ASP A 85 4.91 -2.59 7.44
N LEU A 86 4.33 -1.86 6.47
CA LEU A 86 4.68 -1.98 5.06
C LEU A 86 6.16 -1.67 4.83
N MET A 87 6.66 -0.54 5.34
CA MET A 87 8.06 -0.15 5.11
C MET A 87 9.04 -1.15 5.72
N THR A 88 8.75 -1.70 6.89
CA THR A 88 9.54 -2.79 7.48
C THR A 88 9.64 -3.97 6.53
N ASN A 89 8.51 -4.39 5.97
CA ASN A 89 8.43 -5.56 5.08
C ASN A 89 9.00 -5.27 3.68
N PHE A 90 8.86 -4.04 3.18
CA PHE A 90 9.50 -3.59 1.95
C PHE A 90 11.03 -3.69 2.05
N VAL A 91 11.62 -3.23 3.15
CA VAL A 91 13.07 -3.33 3.39
C VAL A 91 13.51 -4.79 3.43
N LYS A 92 12.80 -5.64 4.18
CA LYS A 92 13.09 -7.08 4.29
C LYS A 92 13.04 -7.80 2.93
N GLN A 93 12.03 -7.49 2.10
CA GLN A 93 11.87 -8.12 0.79
C GLN A 93 12.86 -7.58 -0.26
N THR A 94 13.16 -6.29 -0.22
CA THR A 94 14.05 -5.66 -1.22
C THR A 94 15.51 -6.03 -0.98
N TRP A 95 15.92 -6.15 0.29
CA TRP A 95 17.29 -6.44 0.68
C TRP A 95 17.36 -7.63 1.66
N PRO A 96 17.08 -8.86 1.19
CA PRO A 96 17.09 -10.04 2.04
C PRO A 96 18.50 -10.28 2.61
N GLY A 97 18.60 -10.51 3.93
CA GLY A 97 19.87 -10.73 4.63
C GLY A 97 20.75 -9.48 4.77
N ASN A 98 20.22 -8.28 4.49
CA ASN A 98 20.96 -7.05 4.69
C ASN A 98 21.07 -6.71 6.18
N VAL A 99 22.29 -6.83 6.71
CA VAL A 99 22.61 -6.60 8.12
C VAL A 99 22.25 -5.18 8.58
N LEU A 100 22.38 -4.16 7.72
CA LEU A 100 22.05 -2.78 8.08
C LEU A 100 20.53 -2.57 8.21
N GLY A 101 19.74 -3.14 7.31
CA GLY A 101 18.27 -3.09 7.37
C GLY A 101 17.73 -3.82 8.59
N GLU A 102 18.24 -5.01 8.88
CA GLU A 102 17.88 -5.75 10.09
C GLU A 102 18.30 -5.05 11.38
N TYR A 103 19.52 -4.50 11.41
CA TYR A 103 20.02 -3.71 12.54
C TYR A 103 19.17 -2.46 12.75
N GLY A 104 18.88 -1.71 11.68
CA GLY A 104 18.02 -0.53 11.73
C GLY A 104 16.61 -0.84 12.23
N ALA A 105 16.01 -1.93 11.76
CA ALA A 105 14.70 -2.38 12.22
C ALA A 105 14.70 -2.73 13.72
N LYS A 106 15.76 -3.40 14.21
CA LYS A 106 15.92 -3.72 15.64
C LYS A 106 16.14 -2.47 16.48
N LEU A 107 17.05 -1.58 16.05
CA LEU A 107 17.40 -0.35 16.75
C LEU A 107 16.20 0.60 16.87
N GLY A 108 15.46 0.78 15.77
CA GLY A 108 14.31 1.67 15.71
C GLY A 108 13.00 1.06 16.19
N HIS A 109 13.02 -0.20 16.65
CA HIS A 109 11.83 -0.97 17.01
C HIS A 109 10.72 -0.87 15.94
N TRP A 110 11.08 -1.11 14.69
CA TRP A 110 10.13 -0.97 13.58
C TRP A 110 9.00 -1.99 13.72
N PRO A 111 7.73 -1.56 13.55
CA PRO A 111 6.61 -2.46 13.72
C PRO A 111 6.59 -3.50 12.59
N ASP A 112 6.28 -4.74 12.98
CA ASP A 112 6.08 -5.88 12.09
C ASP A 112 4.92 -6.74 12.60
N ARG A 113 3.73 -6.13 12.61
CA ARG A 113 2.53 -6.73 13.18
C ARG A 113 1.87 -7.70 12.20
N ASP A 114 1.03 -8.58 12.73
CA ASP A 114 0.29 -9.55 11.92
C ASP A 114 -0.51 -8.84 10.81
N VAL A 115 -0.25 -9.27 9.57
CA VAL A 115 -0.78 -8.62 8.37
C VAL A 115 -2.30 -8.72 8.25
N ASP A 116 -2.91 -9.73 8.89
CA ASP A 116 -4.35 -10.01 8.83
C ASP A 116 -5.13 -9.36 9.99
N TYR A 117 -4.50 -8.41 10.72
CA TYR A 117 -5.10 -7.71 11.88
C TYR A 117 -5.55 -8.63 13.03
N LYS A 118 -4.93 -9.80 13.22
CA LYS A 118 -5.30 -10.72 14.33
C LYS A 118 -5.16 -10.10 15.72
N ASP A 119 -4.40 -9.02 15.83
CA ASP A 119 -4.15 -8.25 17.05
C ASP A 119 -5.17 -7.13 17.32
N VAL A 120 -6.11 -6.86 16.41
CA VAL A 120 -7.09 -5.77 16.56
C VAL A 120 -8.49 -6.25 16.11
N GLN A 121 -9.44 -6.32 17.05
CA GLN A 121 -10.84 -6.54 16.72
C GLN A 121 -11.39 -5.35 15.92
N TRP A 122 -12.15 -5.64 14.86
CA TRP A 122 -12.64 -4.62 13.92
C TRP A 122 -14.14 -4.34 13.99
N ASP A 123 -14.87 -5.12 14.77
CA ASP A 123 -16.30 -4.92 14.95
C ASP A 123 -16.52 -3.69 15.85
N PHE A 124 -17.29 -2.70 15.36
CA PHE A 124 -17.73 -1.52 16.09
C PHE A 124 -19.21 -1.63 16.43
#